data_AF-A0A644WWI5-F1
#
_entry.id   AF-A0A644WWI5-F1
#
_cell.length_a   1.000
_cell.length_b   1.000
_cell.length_c   1.000
_cell.angle_alpha   90.00
_cell.angle_beta   90.00
_cell.angle_gamma   90.00
#
_symmetry.space_group_name_H-M   'P 1'
#
loop_
_entity.id
_entity.type
_entity.pdbx_description
1 polymer ?
#
loop_
_entity_poly.entity_id
_entity_poly.type
_entity_poly.pdbx_seq_one_letter_code
_entity_poly.pdbx_strand_id
1 'polypeptide(L)'
;MLEAIRLHMHVIGIDSMVRKFFTMKDCRGDTTEWNVQNVGAGPYKNIPKREISILIISEKGLYYMHVISRRCLIEFGTCHPNVKEELDTWFYMMEKNEYPSPISIKQVFGSADIIAGDRVIFNIKGNSYRIIVKVKYSTQTMFIRFIGTHAEYSKVHAETI
;
A
#
# COMPACT_ATOMS: atom_id res chain seq x y z
N MET A 1 15.73 8.73 -20.88
CA MET A 1 16.10 8.19 -19.54
C MET A 1 14.91 7.51 -18.86
N LEU A 2 13.74 8.16 -18.76
CA LEU A 2 12.50 7.55 -18.27
C LEU A 2 11.96 6.38 -19.12
N GLU A 3 12.10 6.41 -20.46
CA GLU A 3 11.68 5.29 -21.32
C GLU A 3 12.57 4.04 -21.21
N ALA A 4 13.86 4.21 -20.90
CA ALA A 4 14.79 3.09 -20.73
C ALA A 4 14.49 2.29 -19.44
N ILE A 5 13.99 2.97 -18.41
CA ILE A 5 13.54 2.33 -17.16
C ILE A 5 12.22 1.58 -17.37
N ARG A 6 11.34 2.11 -18.24
CA ARG A 6 10.05 1.49 -18.58
C ARG A 6 10.19 0.17 -19.32
N LEU A 7 11.20 0.03 -20.18
CA LEU A 7 11.49 -1.24 -20.88
C LEU A 7 12.19 -2.27 -19.98
N HIS A 8 13.04 -1.84 -19.04
CA HIS A 8 13.80 -2.78 -18.20
C HIS A 8 12.91 -3.51 -17.17
N MET A 9 11.82 -2.88 -16.73
CA MET A 9 10.85 -3.49 -15.82
C MET A 9 9.89 -4.49 -16.49
N HIS A 10 9.81 -4.53 -17.82
CA HIS A 10 8.94 -5.46 -18.55
C HIS A 10 9.61 -6.82 -18.86
N VAL A 11 10.95 -6.87 -18.82
CA VAL A 11 11.74 -8.07 -19.17
C VAL A 11 11.94 -9.00 -17.97
N ILE A 12 11.79 -8.49 -16.75
CA ILE A 12 11.96 -9.28 -15.52
C ILE A 12 10.57 -9.62 -15.01
N GLY A 13 10.08 -10.80 -15.40
CA GLY A 13 8.80 -11.34 -14.94
C GLY A 13 8.64 -11.18 -13.43
N ILE A 14 7.53 -10.56 -13.03
CA ILE A 14 7.17 -10.34 -11.63
C ILE A 14 6.70 -11.69 -11.07
N ASP A 15 7.65 -12.53 -10.67
CA ASP A 15 7.41 -13.59 -9.69
C ASP A 15 8.77 -14.04 -9.11
N SER A 16 8.88 -14.21 -7.79
CA SER A 16 10.08 -14.71 -7.06
C SER A 16 11.14 -13.72 -6.53
N MET A 17 10.79 -12.56 -5.93
CA MET A 17 11.81 -11.80 -5.18
C MET A 17 11.29 -11.10 -3.90
N VAL A 18 10.81 -11.87 -2.92
CA VAL A 18 10.47 -11.32 -1.59
C VAL A 18 11.42 -11.77 -0.47
N ARG A 19 12.41 -12.65 -0.70
CA ARG A 19 13.40 -12.94 0.36
C ARG A 19 14.79 -13.19 -0.19
N LYS A 20 15.65 -12.18 -0.04
CA LYS A 20 17.03 -12.24 0.51
C LYS A 20 17.83 -11.04 -0.03
N PHE A 21 18.54 -10.37 0.88
CA PHE A 21 19.86 -9.78 0.65
C PHE A 21 20.16 -9.34 -0.78
N PHE A 22 20.08 -8.04 -1.05
CA PHE A 22 20.63 -7.46 -2.28
C PHE A 22 22.16 -7.56 -2.23
N THR A 23 22.72 -8.64 -2.75
CA THR A 23 24.12 -8.66 -3.19
C THR A 23 24.15 -8.20 -4.64
N MET A 24 24.47 -6.92 -4.84
CA MET A 24 24.79 -6.40 -6.16
C MET A 24 26.27 -6.69 -6.44
N LYS A 25 26.56 -7.40 -7.53
CA LYS A 25 27.91 -7.47 -8.10
C LYS A 25 28.06 -6.33 -9.09
N ASP A 26 29.15 -5.56 -8.96
CA ASP A 26 29.51 -4.63 -10.02
C ASP A 26 29.99 -5.40 -11.27
N CYS A 27 30.15 -4.71 -12.39
CA CYS A 27 30.61 -5.30 -13.65
C CYS A 27 32.05 -5.86 -13.60
N ARG A 28 32.75 -5.76 -12.46
CA ARG A 28 34.06 -6.37 -12.19
C ARG A 28 33.96 -7.62 -11.30
N GLY A 29 32.74 -8.01 -10.93
CA GLY A 29 32.45 -9.20 -10.14
C GLY A 29 32.59 -9.00 -8.63
N ASP A 30 32.77 -7.77 -8.17
CA ASP A 30 32.98 -7.50 -6.76
C ASP A 30 31.64 -7.28 -6.04
N THR A 31 31.48 -7.96 -4.90
CA THR A 31 30.23 -7.95 -4.11
C THR A 31 30.42 -7.04 -2.92
N THR A 32 29.65 -5.95 -2.83
CA THR A 32 29.57 -5.17 -1.59
C THR A 32 28.22 -5.36 -0.92
N GLU A 33 28.25 -5.81 0.33
CA GLU A 33 27.07 -5.94 1.17
C GLU A 33 26.66 -4.57 1.72
N TRP A 34 25.42 -4.15 1.46
CA TRP A 34 24.85 -2.92 1.99
C TRP A 34 23.85 -3.22 3.10
N ASN A 35 24.00 -2.54 4.25
CA ASN A 35 23.07 -2.64 5.37
C ASN A 35 22.54 -1.25 5.78
N VAL A 36 21.37 -1.24 6.45
CA VAL A 36 20.70 -0.01 6.93
C VAL A 36 21.52 0.73 8.00
N GLN A 37 22.48 0.06 8.65
CA GLN A 37 23.32 0.65 9.70
C GLN A 37 24.46 1.53 9.13
N ASN A 38 24.75 1.44 7.83
CA ASN A 38 25.84 2.18 7.17
C ASN A 38 25.38 3.27 6.19
N VAL A 39 24.12 3.72 6.31
CA VAL A 39 23.57 4.82 5.49
C VAL A 39 24.34 6.12 5.76
N GLY A 40 25.16 6.55 4.79
CA GLY A 40 25.98 7.78 4.88
C GLY A 40 27.47 7.59 4.55
N ALA A 41 27.95 6.35 4.41
CA ALA A 41 29.29 6.04 3.92
C ALA A 41 29.21 5.61 2.44
N GLY A 42 29.63 6.49 1.53
CA GLY A 42 29.58 6.22 0.09
C GLY A 42 29.46 7.50 -0.75
N PRO A 43 29.46 7.39 -2.08
CA PRO A 43 29.52 8.53 -3.01
C PRO A 43 28.30 9.47 -2.94
N TYR A 44 27.30 9.17 -2.09
CA TYR A 44 26.04 9.91 -1.95
C TYR A 44 25.92 10.70 -0.63
N LYS A 45 27.03 10.89 0.10
CA LYS A 45 27.10 11.55 1.42
C LYS A 45 26.60 13.02 1.45
N ASN A 46 26.54 13.68 0.30
CA ASN A 46 26.21 15.11 0.19
C ASN A 46 24.81 15.38 -0.39
N ILE A 47 23.95 14.37 -0.49
CA ILE A 47 22.57 14.56 -0.95
C ILE A 47 21.76 15.24 0.17
N PRO A 48 21.07 16.37 -0.09
CA PRO A 48 20.20 17.01 0.90
C PRO A 48 19.16 16.02 1.44
N LYS A 49 18.90 15.99 2.76
CA LYS A 49 17.97 15.03 3.39
C LYS A 49 16.55 15.02 2.77
N ARG A 50 16.14 16.12 2.12
CA ARG A 50 14.87 16.23 1.37
C ARG A 50 14.87 15.45 0.04
N GLU A 51 16.04 15.23 -0.57
CA GLU A 51 16.20 14.41 -1.77
C GLU A 51 16.38 12.93 -1.42
N ILE A 52 16.90 12.62 -0.23
CA ILE A 52 16.88 11.26 0.33
C ILE A 52 15.43 10.77 0.49
N SER A 53 14.47 11.67 0.76
CA SER A 53 13.04 11.33 0.82
C SER A 53 12.52 10.77 -0.52
N ILE A 54 12.96 11.34 -1.64
CA ILE A 54 12.57 10.92 -2.99
C ILE A 54 13.30 9.63 -3.40
N LEU A 55 14.57 9.47 -3.01
CA LEU A 55 15.33 8.25 -3.31
C LEU A 55 14.88 7.04 -2.47
N ILE A 56 14.44 7.24 -1.22
CA ILE A 56 13.80 6.17 -0.43
C ILE A 56 12.46 5.75 -1.07
N ILE A 57 11.73 6.65 -1.72
CA ILE A 57 10.52 6.30 -2.49
C ILE A 57 10.88 5.47 -3.73
N SER A 58 12.09 5.63 -4.29
CA SER A 58 12.57 4.85 -5.44
C SER A 58 12.98 3.40 -5.08
N GLU A 59 13.50 3.15 -3.88
CA GLU A 59 13.79 1.77 -3.42
C GLU A 59 12.62 1.12 -2.68
N LYS A 60 11.67 1.90 -2.15
CA LYS A 60 10.36 1.43 -1.66
C LYS A 60 9.26 1.48 -2.72
N GLY A 61 9.64 1.63 -3.99
CA GLY A 61 8.80 1.96 -5.13
C GLY A 61 7.82 0.88 -5.56
N LEU A 62 6.86 0.51 -4.72
CA LEU A 62 5.72 -0.35 -5.06
C LEU A 62 4.47 0.00 -4.23
N TYR A 63 4.28 1.27 -3.85
CA TYR A 63 3.03 1.70 -3.22
C TYR A 63 2.22 2.55 -4.19
N TYR A 64 1.21 1.92 -4.80
CA TYR A 64 0.36 2.53 -5.80
C TYR A 64 -0.74 3.37 -5.13
N MET A 65 -1.43 2.81 -4.12
CA MET A 65 -2.42 3.54 -3.31
C MET A 65 -1.84 3.89 -1.92
N HIS A 66 -1.83 5.18 -1.57
CA HIS A 66 -1.44 5.64 -0.24
C HIS A 66 -2.64 5.58 0.73
N VAL A 67 -2.63 4.61 1.64
CA VAL A 67 -3.69 4.45 2.66
C VAL A 67 -3.35 5.25 3.91
N ILE A 68 -4.14 6.30 4.15
CA ILE A 68 -4.05 7.16 5.33
C ILE A 68 -4.88 6.52 6.45
N SER A 69 -4.36 6.66 7.68
CA SER A 69 -4.92 6.11 8.92
C SER A 69 -4.73 4.60 9.13
N ARG A 70 -3.62 4.02 8.63
CA ARG A 70 -3.23 2.62 8.93
C ARG A 70 -3.26 2.29 10.43
N ARG A 71 -2.89 3.27 11.28
CA ARG A 71 -2.95 3.16 12.74
C ARG A 71 -4.32 2.67 13.25
N CYS A 72 -5.41 3.14 12.65
CA CYS A 72 -6.76 2.74 13.02
C CYS A 72 -7.01 1.24 12.79
N LEU A 73 -6.49 0.67 11.69
CA LEU A 73 -6.57 -0.77 11.42
C LEU A 73 -5.78 -1.59 12.45
N ILE A 74 -4.58 -1.13 12.80
CA ILE A 74 -3.70 -1.81 13.76
C ILE A 74 -4.35 -1.82 15.15
N GLU A 75 -4.86 -0.68 15.60
CA GLU A 75 -5.55 -0.56 16.88
C GLU A 75 -6.82 -1.43 16.89
N PHE A 76 -7.64 -1.36 15.84
CA PHE A 76 -8.84 -2.18 15.73
C PHE A 76 -8.54 -3.68 15.72
N GLY A 77 -7.52 -4.11 14.95
CA GLY A 77 -7.06 -5.51 14.91
C GLY A 77 -6.39 -5.98 16.20
N THR A 78 -5.91 -5.07 17.04
CA THR A 78 -5.41 -5.41 18.39
C THR A 78 -6.58 -5.69 19.34
N CYS A 79 -7.67 -4.92 19.25
CA CYS A 79 -8.90 -5.17 20.00
C CYS A 79 -9.69 -6.37 19.47
N HIS A 80 -9.57 -6.67 18.17
CA HIS A 80 -10.25 -7.77 17.49
C HIS A 80 -9.23 -8.69 16.79
N PRO A 81 -8.50 -9.54 17.53
CA PRO A 81 -7.45 -10.39 16.96
C PRO A 81 -7.96 -11.32 15.86
N ASN A 82 -9.25 -11.66 15.92
CA ASN A 82 -9.92 -12.55 14.99
C ASN A 82 -10.03 -11.97 13.57
N VAL A 83 -9.88 -10.66 13.36
CA VAL A 83 -9.98 -10.01 12.03
C VAL A 83 -8.65 -9.39 11.58
N LYS A 84 -7.62 -9.47 12.42
CA LYS A 84 -6.34 -8.79 12.20
C LYS A 84 -5.68 -9.17 10.87
N GLU A 85 -5.65 -10.46 10.56
CA GLU A 85 -5.01 -10.99 9.35
C GLU A 85 -5.72 -10.51 8.08
N GLU A 86 -7.04 -10.45 8.10
CA GLU A 86 -7.83 -9.93 6.99
C GLU A 86 -7.64 -8.42 6.80
N LEU A 87 -7.48 -7.66 7.89
CA LEU A 87 -7.17 -6.23 7.81
C LEU A 87 -5.78 -5.96 7.25
N ASP A 88 -4.78 -6.74 7.67
CA ASP A 88 -3.41 -6.64 7.15
C ASP A 88 -3.36 -7.01 5.67
N THR A 89 -4.10 -8.06 5.28
CA THR A 89 -4.23 -8.49 3.88
C THR A 89 -4.92 -7.43 3.04
N TRP A 90 -6.04 -6.88 3.51
CA TRP A 90 -6.74 -5.79 2.84
C TRP A 90 -5.83 -4.56 2.66
N PHE A 91 -5.12 -4.16 3.71
CA PHE A 91 -4.18 -3.04 3.65
C PHE A 91 -3.08 -3.28 2.63
N TYR A 92 -2.49 -4.48 2.62
CA TYR A 92 -1.46 -4.86 1.66
C TYR A 92 -1.97 -4.82 0.22
N MET A 93 -3.17 -5.34 -0.05
CA MET A 93 -3.78 -5.30 -1.38
C MET A 93 -4.00 -3.85 -1.86
N MET A 94 -4.45 -2.97 -0.96
CA MET A 94 -4.58 -1.54 -1.28
C MET A 94 -3.21 -0.94 -1.61
N GLU A 95 -2.22 -1.09 -0.74
CA GLU A 95 -0.90 -0.50 -0.93
C GLU A 95 -0.25 -0.94 -2.25
N LYS A 96 -0.40 -2.21 -2.63
CA LYS A 96 0.33 -2.83 -3.76
C LYS A 96 -0.32 -2.73 -5.13
N ASN A 97 -1.53 -2.14 -5.24
CA ASN A 97 -2.23 -2.05 -6.52
C ASN A 97 -2.73 -0.64 -6.80
N GLU A 98 -2.75 -0.28 -8.09
CA GLU A 98 -3.39 0.94 -8.55
C GLU A 98 -4.87 0.68 -8.80
N TYR A 99 -5.72 1.56 -8.29
CA TYR A 99 -7.15 1.52 -8.54
C TYR A 99 -7.55 2.83 -9.20
N PRO A 100 -7.57 2.90 -10.55
CA PRO A 100 -7.86 4.15 -11.26
C PRO A 100 -9.33 4.58 -11.15
N SER A 101 -10.23 3.68 -10.75
CA SER A 101 -11.67 3.96 -10.67
C SER A 101 -12.39 3.11 -9.61
N PRO A 102 -13.60 3.52 -9.17
CA PRO A 102 -14.44 2.68 -8.32
C PRO A 102 -14.70 1.29 -8.93
N ILE A 103 -14.88 1.22 -10.25
CA ILE A 103 -15.11 -0.02 -10.99
C ILE A 103 -13.93 -0.98 -10.85
N SER A 104 -12.69 -0.47 -10.94
CA SER A 104 -11.48 -1.29 -10.73
C SER A 104 -11.41 -1.90 -9.33
N ILE A 105 -11.89 -1.19 -8.31
CA ILE A 105 -12.00 -1.73 -6.96
C ILE A 105 -13.06 -2.84 -6.92
N LYS A 106 -14.24 -2.62 -7.51
CA LYS A 106 -15.32 -3.62 -7.55
C LYS A 106 -14.94 -4.89 -8.31
N GLN A 107 -14.07 -4.79 -9.33
CA GLN A 107 -13.56 -5.96 -10.06
C GLN A 107 -12.70 -6.87 -9.17
N VAL A 108 -11.88 -6.30 -8.29
CA VAL A 108 -11.05 -7.07 -7.36
C VAL A 108 -11.86 -7.49 -6.13
N PHE A 109 -12.69 -6.58 -5.62
CA PHE A 109 -13.54 -6.77 -4.45
C PHE A 109 -15.00 -6.82 -4.89
N GLY A 110 -15.44 -7.96 -5.43
CA GLY A 110 -16.81 -8.13 -5.94
C GLY A 110 -17.89 -7.82 -4.91
N SER A 111 -17.60 -7.99 -3.62
CA SER A 111 -18.49 -7.69 -2.51
C SER A 111 -18.42 -6.23 -2.00
N ALA A 112 -17.55 -5.37 -2.55
CA ALA A 112 -17.43 -3.98 -2.10
C ALA A 112 -18.57 -3.11 -2.65
N ASP A 113 -19.14 -2.24 -1.84
CA ASP A 113 -20.23 -1.36 -2.28
C ASP A 113 -19.69 0.05 -2.56
N ILE A 114 -19.98 0.58 -3.75
CA ILE A 114 -19.62 1.94 -4.16
C ILE A 114 -20.80 2.84 -3.83
N ILE A 115 -20.55 3.89 -3.04
CA ILE A 115 -21.57 4.87 -2.67
C ILE A 115 -21.14 6.28 -3.12
N ALA A 116 -22.06 7.23 -3.04
CA ALA A 116 -21.80 8.61 -3.45
C ALA A 116 -20.65 9.26 -2.67
N GLY A 117 -19.98 10.23 -3.31
CA GLY A 117 -18.90 11.01 -2.69
C GLY A 117 -17.52 10.33 -2.68
N ASP A 118 -17.23 9.50 -3.69
CA ASP A 118 -15.99 8.72 -3.85
C ASP A 118 -15.71 7.80 -2.67
N ARG A 119 -16.75 7.13 -2.18
CA ARG A 119 -16.67 6.25 -1.03
C ARG A 119 -16.89 4.81 -1.43
N VAL A 120 -16.18 3.93 -0.73
CA VAL A 120 -16.28 2.48 -0.91
C VAL A 120 -16.42 1.81 0.45
N ILE A 121 -17.35 0.87 0.52
CA ILE A 121 -17.59 0.01 1.68
C ILE A 121 -17.01 -1.37 1.37
N PHE A 122 -16.12 -1.86 2.20
CA PHE A 122 -15.55 -3.21 2.08
C PHE A 122 -16.14 -4.14 3.13
N ASN A 123 -16.53 -5.34 2.69
CA ASN A 123 -16.94 -6.43 3.56
C ASN A 123 -15.71 -7.23 3.98
N ILE A 124 -15.42 -7.27 5.29
CA ILE A 124 -14.26 -7.98 5.85
C ILE A 124 -14.73 -9.18 6.67
N LYS A 125 -13.99 -10.29 6.56
CA LYS A 125 -14.22 -11.55 7.30
C LYS A 125 -15.66 -12.04 7.18
N GLY A 126 -16.04 -12.49 5.98
CA GLY A 126 -17.34 -13.11 5.72
C GLY A 126 -18.51 -12.21 6.13
N ASN A 127 -18.43 -10.91 5.82
CA ASN A 127 -19.47 -9.92 6.11
C ASN A 127 -19.61 -9.47 7.58
N SER A 128 -18.71 -9.91 8.47
CA SER A 128 -18.79 -9.57 9.90
C SER A 128 -18.38 -8.13 10.23
N TYR A 129 -17.47 -7.57 9.41
CA TYR A 129 -16.91 -6.23 9.61
C TYR A 129 -17.05 -5.38 8.34
N ARG A 130 -16.94 -4.07 8.52
CA ARG A 130 -16.99 -3.05 7.47
C ARG A 130 -15.81 -2.10 7.58
N ILE A 131 -15.23 -1.77 6.44
CA ILE A 131 -14.33 -0.62 6.30
C ILE A 131 -15.01 0.36 5.34
N ILE A 132 -15.20 1.60 5.77
CA ILE A 132 -15.64 2.69 4.90
C ILE A 132 -14.43 3.55 4.58
N VAL A 133 -14.16 3.73 3.31
CA VAL A 133 -13.08 4.59 2.85
C VAL A 133 -13.61 5.68 1.94
N LYS A 134 -12.89 6.80 1.90
CA LYS A 134 -13.00 7.79 0.84
C LYS A 134 -11.75 7.71 -0.03
N VAL A 135 -11.91 7.60 -1.33
CA VAL A 135 -10.82 7.40 -2.28
C VAL A 135 -10.65 8.65 -3.14
N LYS A 136 -9.43 9.15 -3.23
CA LYS A 136 -9.06 10.18 -4.19
C LYS A 136 -8.28 9.51 -5.33
N TYR A 137 -9.02 9.08 -6.36
CA TYR A 137 -8.49 8.31 -7.49
C TYR A 137 -7.37 9.05 -8.25
N SER A 138 -7.45 10.38 -8.38
CA SER A 138 -6.43 11.17 -9.09
C SER A 138 -5.06 11.18 -8.41
N THR A 139 -5.00 11.05 -7.08
CA THR A 139 -3.75 11.02 -6.32
C THR A 139 -3.45 9.64 -5.74
N GLN A 140 -4.25 8.63 -6.11
CA GLN A 140 -4.22 7.28 -5.53
C GLN A 140 -4.07 7.34 -4.00
N THR A 141 -4.97 8.08 -3.34
CA THR A 141 -4.97 8.23 -1.88
C THR A 141 -6.27 7.72 -1.29
N MET A 142 -6.20 6.93 -0.23
CA MET A 142 -7.36 6.35 0.44
C MET A 142 -7.41 6.78 1.90
N PHE A 143 -8.55 7.30 2.34
CA PHE A 143 -8.79 7.72 3.71
C PHE A 143 -9.76 6.76 4.37
N ILE A 144 -9.34 6.09 5.44
CA ILE A 144 -10.24 5.28 6.25
C ILE A 144 -11.12 6.22 7.07
N ARG A 145 -12.44 6.16 6.84
CA ARG A 145 -13.46 6.96 7.55
C ARG A 145 -14.06 6.18 8.71
N PHE A 146 -14.17 4.87 8.58
CA PHE A 146 -14.73 3.99 9.60
C PHE A 146 -14.21 2.57 9.46
N ILE A 147 -14.05 1.89 10.59
CA ILE A 147 -13.89 0.45 10.71
C ILE A 147 -14.75 -0.03 11.89
N GLY A 148 -15.47 -1.13 11.71
CA GLY A 148 -16.31 -1.66 12.77
C GLY A 148 -17.04 -2.94 12.38
N THR A 149 -17.78 -3.49 13.34
CA THR A 149 -18.71 -4.60 13.15
C THR A 149 -19.92 -4.18 12.31
N HIS A 150 -20.64 -5.16 11.78
CA HIS A 150 -21.92 -4.91 11.10
C HIS A 150 -22.93 -4.15 11.99
N ALA A 151 -22.96 -4.46 13.29
CA ALA A 151 -23.86 -3.80 14.24
C ALA A 151 -23.49 -2.33 14.49
N GLU A 152 -22.20 -2.01 14.54
CA GLU A 152 -21.73 -0.62 14.63
C GLU A 152 -21.98 0.13 13.33
N TYR A 153 -21.70 -0.50 12.18
CA TYR A 153 -21.99 0.05 10.86
C TYR A 153 -23.46 0.43 10.69
N SER A 154 -24.39 -0.40 11.21
CA SER A 154 -25.83 -0.14 11.12
C SER A 154 -26.27 1.18 11.78
N LYS A 155 -25.44 1.77 12.64
CA LYS A 155 -25.68 3.04 13.33
C LYS A 155 -25.03 4.24 12.61
N VAL A 156 -24.31 4.00 11.53
CA VAL A 156 -23.49 4.99 10.83
C VAL A 156 -24.11 5.33 9.48
N HIS A 157 -24.19 6.62 9.17
CA HIS A 157 -24.60 7.11 7.86
C HIS A 157 -23.40 7.16 6.90
N ALA A 158 -23.18 6.08 6.14
CA ALA A 158 -21.99 5.91 5.32
C ALA A 158 -21.73 7.03 4.30
N GLU A 159 -22.77 7.75 3.86
CA GLU A 159 -22.67 8.85 2.89
C GLU A 159 -22.13 10.16 3.49
N THR A 160 -22.27 10.37 4.80
CA THR A 160 -21.98 11.66 5.44
C THR A 160 -20.68 11.69 6.25
N ILE A 161 -20.12 10.53 6.60
CA ILE A 161 -18.96 10.43 7.52
C ILE A 161 -17.58 10.82 7.00
#